data_AF-T2I7F8-F1
#
_entry.id   AF-T2I7F8-F1
#
_cell.length_a   1.000
_cell.length_b   1.000
_cell.length_c   1.000
_cell.angle_alpha   90.00
_cell.angle_beta   90.00
_cell.angle_gamma   90.00
#
_symmetry.space_group_name_H-M   'P 1'
#
loop_
_entity.id
_entity.type
_entity.pdbx_description
1 polymer ?
#
loop_
_entity_poly.entity_id
_entity_poly.type
_entity_poly.pdbx_seq_one_letter_code
_entity_poly.pdbx_strand_id
1 'polypeptide(L)'
;MNTQLVDTLAQIFQSLTPEEKTLFNQKVKSLHQTSERPFYETATTSEWITAFLSWAESHHHDGPILSDEAISRESIYGERG
;
A
#
# COMPACT_ATOMS: atom_id res chain seq x y z
N MET A 1 -2.03 6.54 -20.39
CA MET A 1 -2.88 5.52 -19.74
C MET A 1 -3.16 4.45 -20.78
N ASN A 2 -2.85 3.18 -20.51
CA ASN A 2 -2.98 2.11 -21.52
C ASN A 2 -4.44 1.64 -21.59
N THR A 3 -5.27 2.32 -22.39
CA THR A 3 -6.74 2.11 -22.45
C THR A 3 -7.15 0.84 -23.20
N GLN A 4 -6.28 0.32 -24.07
CA GLN A 4 -6.55 -0.86 -24.89
C GLN A 4 -6.91 -2.09 -24.05
N LEU A 5 -6.27 -2.25 -22.88
CA LEU A 5 -6.57 -3.34 -21.96
C LEU A 5 -7.97 -3.22 -21.36
N VAL A 6 -8.38 -2.00 -20.98
CA VAL A 6 -9.70 -1.73 -20.40
C VAL A 6 -10.79 -1.95 -21.46
N ASP A 7 -10.55 -1.49 -22.68
CA ASP A 7 -11.48 -1.63 -23.80
C ASP A 7 -11.67 -3.11 -24.19
N THR A 8 -10.58 -3.88 -24.23
CA THR A 8 -10.61 -5.32 -24.52
C THR A 8 -11.37 -6.08 -23.42
N LEU A 9 -11.13 -5.74 -22.15
CA LEU A 9 -11.82 -6.35 -21.02
C LEU A 9 -13.34 -6.05 -21.06
N ALA A 10 -13.71 -4.81 -21.42
CA ALA A 10 -15.11 -4.42 -21.56
C ALA A 10 -15.82 -5.18 -22.69
N GLN A 11 -15.16 -5.37 -23.83
CA GLN A 11 -15.69 -6.18 -24.94
C GLN A 11 -15.90 -7.63 -24.54
N ILE A 12 -14.91 -8.24 -23.86
CA ILE A 12 -15.03 -9.61 -23.35
C ILE A 12 -16.22 -9.69 -22.39
N PHE A 13 -16.32 -8.78 -21.42
CA PHE A 13 -17.42 -8.77 -20.46
C PHE A 13 -18.79 -8.62 -21.13
N GLN A 14 -18.90 -7.78 -22.16
CA GLN A 14 -20.15 -7.60 -22.90
C GLN A 14 -20.58 -8.88 -23.64
N SER A 15 -19.62 -9.65 -24.16
CA SER A 15 -19.87 -10.90 -24.89
C SER A 15 -20.33 -12.08 -24.01
N LEU A 16 -20.22 -11.96 -22.68
CA LEU A 16 -20.63 -13.00 -21.74
C LEU A 16 -22.17 -13.12 -21.61
N THR A 17 -22.62 -14.33 -21.31
CA THR A 17 -24.01 -14.62 -20.92
C THR A 17 -24.37 -13.98 -19.57
N PRO A 18 -25.67 -13.79 -19.25
CA PRO A 18 -26.11 -13.24 -17.97
C PRO A 18 -25.61 -14.04 -16.75
N GLU A 19 -25.58 -15.37 -16.86
CA GLU A 19 -25.11 -16.28 -15.82
C GLU A 19 -23.60 -16.10 -15.59
N GLU A 20 -22.81 -16.02 -16.66
CA GLU A 20 -21.37 -15.79 -16.61
C GLU A 20 -21.04 -14.41 -16.04
N LYS A 21 -21.81 -13.36 -16.38
CA LYS A 21 -21.67 -12.03 -15.79
C LYS A 21 -21.93 -12.05 -14.29
N THR A 22 -22.93 -12.81 -13.85
CA THR A 22 -23.25 -12.98 -12.43
C THR A 22 -22.11 -13.68 -11.69
N LEU A 23 -21.61 -14.78 -12.26
CA LEU A 23 -20.46 -15.52 -11.71
C LEU A 23 -19.19 -14.66 -11.66
N PHE A 24 -18.92 -13.88 -12.70
CA PHE A 24 -17.79 -12.96 -12.74
C PHE A 24 -17.89 -11.92 -11.63
N ASN A 25 -19.03 -11.24 -11.49
CA ASN A 25 -19.22 -10.24 -10.44
C ASN A 25 -19.11 -10.86 -9.04
N GLN A 26 -19.62 -12.08 -8.85
CA GLN A 26 -19.45 -12.82 -7.59
C GLN A 26 -17.98 -13.09 -7.28
N LYS A 27 -17.19 -13.54 -8.28
CA LYS A 27 -15.75 -13.77 -8.12
C LYS A 27 -14.97 -12.48 -7.88
N VAL A 28 -15.31 -11.39 -8.58
CA VAL A 28 -14.69 -10.07 -8.35
C VAL A 28 -14.98 -9.59 -6.93
N LYS A 29 -16.21 -9.77 -6.45
CA LYS A 29 -16.59 -9.42 -5.07
C LYS A 29 -15.86 -10.28 -4.04
N SER A 30 -15.71 -11.58 -4.27
CA SER A 30 -14.93 -12.44 -3.37
C SER A 30 -13.45 -12.08 -3.37
N LEU A 31 -12.89 -11.65 -4.51
CA LEU A 31 -11.49 -11.21 -4.60
C LEU A 31 -11.21 -9.99 -3.70
N HIS A 32 -12.14 -9.04 -3.64
CA HIS A 32 -12.06 -7.89 -2.73
C HIS A 32 -12.23 -8.29 -1.26
N GLN A 33 -12.90 -9.42 -0.96
CA GLN A 33 -13.03 -9.95 0.40
C GLN A 33 -11.82 -10.78 0.82
N THR A 34 -11.09 -11.35 -0.15
CA THR A 34 -9.84 -12.09 0.07
C THR A 34 -8.61 -11.21 0.01
N SER A 35 -8.73 -9.89 -0.20
CA SER A 35 -7.57 -9.02 0.03
C SER A 35 -7.22 -9.14 1.50
N GLU A 36 -6.05 -9.74 1.78
CA GLU A 36 -5.52 -9.80 3.13
C GLU A 36 -5.60 -8.39 3.73
N ARG A 37 -6.11 -8.31 4.96
CA ARG A 37 -6.18 -7.02 5.66
C ARG A 37 -4.78 -6.42 5.67
N PRO A 38 -4.67 -5.10 5.45
CA PRO A 38 -3.38 -4.46 5.30
C PRO A 38 -2.52 -4.70 6.54
N PHE A 39 -1.21 -4.75 6.34
CA PHE A 39 -0.23 -5.10 7.38
C PHE A 39 -0.45 -4.33 8.69
N TYR A 40 -0.80 -3.05 8.63
CA TYR A 40 -1.00 -2.23 9.82
C TYR A 40 -2.21 -2.64 10.69
N GLU A 41 -3.15 -3.41 10.14
CA GLU A 41 -4.33 -3.91 10.86
C GLU A 41 -4.11 -5.30 11.48
N THR A 42 -3.14 -6.07 10.97
CA THR A 42 -2.97 -7.48 11.31
C THR A 42 -1.63 -7.82 11.95
N ALA A 43 -0.61 -6.99 11.73
CA ALA A 43 0.73 -7.24 12.24
C ALA A 43 0.78 -7.18 13.76
N THR A 44 1.46 -8.17 14.33
CA THR A 44 1.87 -8.20 15.73
C THR A 44 2.96 -7.17 15.99
N THR A 45 3.18 -6.84 17.26
CA THR A 45 4.28 -5.96 17.68
C THR A 45 5.64 -6.45 17.18
N SER A 46 5.88 -7.77 17.17
CA SER A 46 7.15 -8.34 16.71
C SER A 46 7.36 -8.15 15.20
N GLU A 47 6.30 -8.32 14.41
CA GLU A 47 6.34 -8.10 12.97
C GLU A 47 6.57 -6.63 12.65
N TRP A 48 5.95 -5.73 13.42
CA TRP A 48 6.20 -4.29 13.33
C TRP A 48 7.65 -3.92 13.60
N ILE A 49 8.23 -4.44 14.69
CA ILE A 49 9.65 -4.20 15.03
C ILE A 49 10.55 -4.68 13.88
N THR A 50 10.28 -5.88 13.36
CA THR A 50 11.06 -6.48 12.27
C THR A 50 10.97 -5.66 10.98
N ALA A 51 9.76 -5.28 10.58
CA ALA A 51 9.52 -4.47 9.40
C ALA A 51 10.19 -3.09 9.51
N PHE A 52 10.12 -2.47 10.69
CA PHE A 52 10.76 -1.18 10.94
C PHE A 52 12.28 -1.26 10.83
N LEU A 53 12.91 -2.27 11.46
CA LEU A 53 14.36 -2.46 11.38
C LEU A 53 14.80 -2.71 9.93
N SER A 54 14.10 -3.58 9.20
CA SER A 54 14.39 -3.85 7.79
C SER A 54 14.27 -2.59 6.93
N TRP A 55 13.26 -1.75 7.17
CA TRP A 55 13.12 -0.47 6.48
C TRP A 55 14.29 0.48 6.80
N ALA A 56 14.69 0.59 8.07
CA ALA A 56 15.81 1.43 8.48
C ALA A 56 17.14 0.97 7.85
N GLU A 57 17.38 -0.34 7.78
CA GLU A 57 18.57 -0.94 7.17
C GLU A 57 18.57 -0.87 5.63
N SER A 58 17.40 -0.70 4.99
CA SER A 58 17.31 -0.61 3.53
C SER A 58 17.90 0.68 2.94
N HIS A 59 18.16 1.69 3.78
CA HIS A 59 18.69 2.98 3.36
C HIS A 59 20.21 3.03 3.51
N HIS A 60 20.87 3.76 2.61
CA HIS A 60 22.31 3.95 2.71
C HIS A 60 22.64 4.84 3.91
N HIS A 61 23.49 4.32 4.82
CA HIS A 61 23.96 5.04 6.01
C HIS A 61 25.03 6.11 5.73
N ASP A 62 25.30 6.45 4.48
CA ASP A 62 26.31 7.44 4.08
C ASP A 62 25.73 8.86 3.91
N GLY A 63 24.46 9.05 4.24
CA GLY A 63 23.82 10.36 4.21
C GLY A 63 24.52 11.38 5.12
N PRO A 64 24.44 12.68 4.79
CA PRO A 64 25.01 13.72 5.64
C PRO A 64 24.39 13.68 7.03
N ILE A 65 25.24 13.62 8.06
CA ILE A 65 24.80 13.67 9.46
C ILE A 65 24.16 15.03 9.70
N LEU A 66 22.93 15.03 10.19
CA LEU A 66 22.22 16.25 10.59
C LEU A 66 22.87 16.82 11.85
N SER A 67 22.98 18.14 11.93
CA SER A 67 23.44 18.81 13.15
C SER A 67 22.42 18.63 14.28
N ASP A 68 22.87 18.72 15.54
CA ASP A 68 22.00 18.65 16.72
C ASP A 68 20.87 19.69 16.65
N GLU A 69 21.16 20.88 16.12
CA GLU A 69 20.16 21.91 15.86
C GLU A 69 19.08 21.45 14.87
N ALA A 70 19.47 20.79 13.78
CA ALA A 70 18.55 20.32 12.73
C ALA A 70 17.64 19.17 13.19
N ILE A 71 18.03 18.42 14.22
CA ILE A 71 17.21 17.34 14.82
C ILE A 71 16.52 17.76 16.12
N SER A 72 16.81 18.96 16.64
CA SER A 72 16.23 19.41 17.90
C SER A 72 14.73 19.67 17.76
N ARG A 73 13.96 19.25 18.76
CA ARG A 73 12.52 19.46 18.82
C ARG A 73 12.19 20.95 18.82
N GLU A 74 12.98 21.74 19.52
CA GLU A 74 12.85 23.19 19.64
C GLU A 74 13.09 23.89 18.30
N SER A 75 13.97 23.37 17.43
CA SER A 75 14.15 23.86 16.06
C SER A 75 13.00 23.42 15.14
N ILE A 76 12.58 22.16 15.23
CA ILE A 76 11.53 21.59 14.37
C ILE A 76 10.15 22.20 14.68
N TYR A 77 9.84 22.44 15.95
CA TYR A 77 8.53 22.92 16.40
C TYR A 77 8.52 24.38 16.88
N GLY A 78 9.68 25.01 17.07
CA GLY A 78 9.80 26.44 17.40
C GLY A 78 8.93 26.88 18.57
N GLU A 79 8.44 28.13 18.52
CA GLU A 79 7.48 28.68 19.48
C GLU A 79 6.01 28.27 19.22
N ARG A 80 5.75 27.23 18.41
CA ARG A 80 4.39 26.69 18.25
C ARG A 80 4.12 25.56 19.25
N GLY A 81 4.52 25.78 20.51
CA GLY A 81 4.19 24.98 21.67
C GLY A 81 3.25 25.72 22.60
#